data_AF-A0AAW5D0P5-F1
#
_entry.id   AF-A0AAW5D0P5-F1
#
_cell.length_a   1.000
_cell.length_b   1.000
_cell.length_c   1.000
_cell.angle_alpha   90.00
_cell.angle_beta   90.00
_cell.angle_gamma   90.00
#
_symmetry.space_group_name_H-M   'P 1'
#
loop_
_entity.id
_entity.type
_entity.pdbx_description
1 polymer ?
#
loop_
_entity_poly.entity_id
_entity_poly.type
_entity_poly.pdbx_seq_one_letter_code
_entity_poly.pdbx_strand_id
1 'polypeptide(L)'
;MKTEEKFDLLFDGVNTLLDISEKNEDEFKKVLIEMSDTSAALKSSASNVHRNLKREVQSSADSITEQVVNGVLKNLNEANKAANEAADAYKKAVRISVFKLYGLFFLFSIFSATFIWYFFIKEIPTISELRELRETRAYLSQEVEKLELYGNINTCDGKLCVKIDKSECDYSVKSEPKSETQSYCKVVPRF
;
A
#
# COMPACT_ATOMS: atom_id res chain seq x y z
N MET A 1 -58.96 -61.99 -103.57
CA MET A 1 -58.16 -60.87 -103.02
C MET A 1 -56.94 -60.72 -103.92
N LYS A 2 -56.89 -59.67 -104.74
CA LYS A 2 -55.83 -59.48 -105.75
C LYS A 2 -54.54 -59.02 -105.05
N THR A 3 -53.41 -59.45 -105.58
CA THR A 3 -52.06 -59.24 -105.01
C THR A 3 -51.72 -57.76 -104.81
N GLU A 4 -52.28 -56.86 -105.62
CA GLU A 4 -52.08 -55.40 -105.54
C GLU A 4 -52.57 -54.79 -104.21
N GLU A 5 -53.76 -55.17 -103.72
CA GLU A 5 -54.31 -54.66 -102.45
C GLU A 5 -53.44 -55.02 -101.24
N LYS A 6 -52.70 -56.13 -101.31
CA LYS A 6 -51.78 -56.54 -100.23
C LYS A 6 -50.49 -55.74 -100.24
N PHE A 7 -50.02 -55.29 -101.41
CA PHE A 7 -48.82 -54.46 -101.51
C PHE A 7 -49.10 -53.03 -101.07
N ASP A 8 -50.27 -52.47 -101.41
CA ASP A 8 -50.68 -51.14 -100.94
C ASP A 8 -50.77 -51.08 -99.42
N LEU A 9 -51.41 -52.07 -98.79
CA LEU A 9 -51.54 -52.14 -97.32
C LEU A 9 -50.18 -52.26 -96.62
N LEU A 10 -49.20 -52.90 -97.27
CA LEU A 10 -47.85 -53.08 -96.74
C LEU A 10 -47.02 -51.80 -96.88
N PHE A 11 -47.15 -51.08 -98.00
CA PHE A 11 -46.54 -49.76 -98.20
C PHE A 11 -47.13 -48.71 -97.26
N ASP A 12 -48.44 -48.73 -97.04
CA ASP A 12 -49.12 -47.80 -96.14
C ASP A 12 -48.73 -48.07 -94.67
N GLY A 13 -48.59 -49.35 -94.31
CA GLY A 13 -48.05 -49.76 -93.00
C GLY A 13 -46.60 -49.32 -92.78
N VAL A 14 -45.73 -49.44 -93.79
CA VAL A 14 -44.32 -49.01 -93.72
C VAL A 14 -44.21 -47.48 -93.66
N ASN A 15 -45.00 -46.74 -94.45
CA ASN A 15 -45.02 -45.28 -94.40
C ASN A 15 -45.52 -44.78 -93.05
N THR A 16 -46.56 -45.40 -92.47
CA THR A 16 -47.04 -45.06 -91.13
C THR A 16 -45.98 -45.33 -90.06
N LEU A 17 -45.24 -46.44 -90.17
CA LEU A 17 -44.13 -46.76 -89.28
C LEU A 17 -42.98 -45.77 -89.37
N LEU A 18 -42.64 -45.33 -90.58
CA LEU A 18 -41.63 -44.29 -90.82
C LEU A 18 -42.07 -42.94 -90.25
N ASP A 19 -43.33 -42.54 -90.47
CA ASP A 19 -43.89 -41.28 -89.96
C ASP A 19 -43.97 -41.26 -88.41
N ILE A 20 -44.27 -42.41 -87.80
CA ILE A 20 -44.21 -42.58 -86.33
C ILE A 20 -42.76 -42.54 -85.84
N SER A 21 -41.82 -43.17 -86.56
CA SER A 21 -40.40 -43.16 -86.20
C SER A 21 -39.80 -41.76 -86.28
N GLU A 22 -40.16 -40.98 -87.30
CA GLU A 22 -39.72 -39.59 -87.47
C GLU A 22 -40.27 -38.70 -86.34
N LYS A 23 -41.56 -38.83 -86.02
CA LYS A 23 -42.16 -38.13 -84.87
C LYS A 23 -41.49 -38.49 -83.54
N ASN A 24 -41.18 -39.77 -83.32
CA ASN A 24 -40.45 -40.20 -82.13
C ASN A 24 -39.05 -39.60 -82.06
N GLU A 25 -38.31 -39.55 -83.18
CA GLU A 25 -36.98 -38.95 -83.21
C GLU A 25 -37.01 -37.47 -82.81
N ASP A 26 -38.00 -36.72 -83.30
CA ASP A 26 -38.19 -35.31 -82.94
C ASP A 26 -38.59 -35.11 -81.47
N GLU A 27 -39.45 -35.98 -80.93
CA GLU A 27 -39.77 -35.98 -79.50
C GLU A 27 -38.54 -36.31 -78.64
N PHE A 28 -37.73 -37.30 -79.02
CA PHE A 28 -36.49 -37.62 -78.32
C PHE A 28 -35.49 -36.47 -78.34
N LYS A 29 -35.36 -35.74 -79.47
CA LYS A 29 -34.53 -34.53 -79.55
C LYS A 29 -35.02 -33.44 -78.59
N LYS A 30 -36.33 -33.21 -78.51
CA LYS A 30 -36.91 -32.23 -77.56
C LYS A 30 -36.62 -32.62 -76.11
N VAL A 31 -36.83 -33.89 -75.76
CA VAL A 31 -36.55 -34.39 -74.40
C VAL A 31 -35.06 -34.28 -74.07
N LEU A 32 -34.16 -34.56 -75.01
CA LEU A 32 -32.72 -34.40 -74.82
C LEU A 32 -32.32 -32.93 -74.56
N ILE A 33 -32.96 -31.99 -75.28
CA ILE A 33 -32.74 -30.56 -75.07
C ILE A 33 -33.24 -30.15 -73.68
N GLU A 34 -34.45 -30.54 -73.29
CA GLU A 34 -35.01 -30.26 -71.95
C GLU A 34 -34.16 -30.88 -70.83
N MET A 35 -33.65 -32.11 -71.01
CA MET A 35 -32.75 -32.75 -70.06
C MET A 35 -31.42 -31.99 -69.95
N SER A 36 -30.87 -31.51 -71.06
CA SER A 36 -29.66 -30.68 -71.06
C SER A 36 -29.87 -29.37 -70.31
N ASP A 37 -30.97 -28.68 -70.58
CA ASP A 37 -31.31 -27.40 -69.96
C ASP A 37 -31.57 -27.54 -68.45
N THR A 38 -32.30 -28.58 -68.05
CA THR A 38 -32.52 -28.89 -66.64
C THR A 38 -31.21 -29.27 -65.93
N SER A 39 -30.33 -30.05 -66.57
CA SER A 39 -28.97 -30.33 -66.07
C SER A 39 -28.16 -29.05 -65.85
N ALA A 40 -28.17 -28.13 -66.83
CA ALA A 40 -27.46 -26.86 -66.74
C ALA A 40 -28.02 -25.98 -65.62
N ALA A 41 -29.34 -25.89 -65.50
CA ALA A 41 -30.01 -25.18 -64.42
C ALA A 41 -29.67 -25.77 -63.05
N LEU A 42 -29.64 -27.10 -62.92
CA LEU A 42 -29.29 -27.79 -61.68
C LEU A 42 -27.84 -27.50 -61.28
N LYS A 43 -26.91 -27.54 -62.24
CA LYS A 43 -25.49 -27.23 -62.02
C LYS A 43 -25.29 -25.77 -61.59
N SER A 44 -26.03 -24.84 -62.20
CA SER A 44 -26.01 -23.42 -61.82
C SER A 44 -26.57 -23.21 -60.41
N SER A 45 -27.70 -23.84 -60.09
CA SER A 45 -28.32 -23.77 -58.76
C SER A 45 -27.39 -24.33 -57.69
N ALA A 46 -26.79 -25.51 -57.91
CA ALA A 46 -25.84 -26.12 -57.00
C ALA A 46 -24.62 -25.23 -56.74
N SER A 47 -24.07 -24.59 -57.79
CA SER A 47 -22.97 -23.65 -57.67
C SER A 47 -23.35 -22.40 -56.84
N ASN A 48 -24.54 -21.84 -57.08
CA ASN A 48 -25.04 -20.70 -56.32
C ASN A 48 -25.28 -21.04 -54.86
N VAL A 49 -25.88 -22.20 -54.57
CA VAL A 49 -26.07 -22.69 -53.18
C VAL A 49 -24.72 -22.84 -52.50
N HIS A 50 -23.75 -23.48 -53.15
CA HIS A 50 -22.41 -23.66 -52.57
C HIS A 50 -21.72 -22.31 -52.29
N ARG A 51 -21.82 -21.35 -53.22
CA ARG A 51 -21.26 -20.01 -53.04
C ARG A 51 -21.93 -19.25 -51.89
N ASN A 52 -23.26 -19.29 -51.81
CA ASN A 52 -24.02 -18.63 -50.76
C ASN A 52 -23.73 -19.25 -49.40
N LEU A 53 -23.70 -20.58 -49.31
CA LEU A 53 -23.35 -21.29 -48.09
C LEU A 53 -21.94 -20.94 -47.61
N LYS A 54 -20.95 -20.94 -48.51
CA LYS A 54 -19.58 -20.56 -48.16
C LYS A 54 -19.51 -19.13 -47.61
N ARG A 55 -20.24 -18.20 -48.24
CA ARG A 55 -20.29 -16.80 -47.80
C ARG A 55 -20.95 -16.65 -46.44
N GLU A 56 -22.08 -17.33 -46.21
CA GLU A 56 -22.84 -17.25 -44.98
C GLU A 56 -22.07 -17.86 -43.80
N VAL A 57 -21.43 -19.01 -44.03
CA VAL A 57 -20.58 -19.67 -43.03
C VAL A 57 -19.39 -18.78 -42.68
N GLN A 58 -18.72 -18.20 -43.68
CA GLN A 58 -17.59 -17.30 -43.43
C GLN A 58 -18.02 -16.04 -42.67
N SER A 59 -19.10 -15.40 -43.11
CA SER A 59 -19.65 -14.22 -42.43
C SER A 59 -20.08 -14.51 -41.00
N SER A 60 -20.71 -15.66 -40.76
CA SER A 60 -21.12 -16.09 -39.43
C SER A 60 -19.91 -16.38 -38.54
N ALA A 61 -18.89 -17.05 -39.07
CA ALA A 61 -17.65 -17.34 -38.35
C ALA A 61 -16.92 -16.04 -37.98
N ASP A 62 -16.82 -15.08 -38.90
CA ASP A 62 -16.20 -13.78 -38.66
C ASP A 62 -16.98 -13.01 -37.58
N SER A 63 -18.32 -12.98 -37.65
CA SER A 63 -19.16 -12.31 -36.65
C SER A 63 -19.05 -12.94 -35.26
N ILE A 64 -19.05 -14.28 -35.17
CA ILE A 64 -18.86 -14.99 -33.90
C ILE A 64 -17.48 -14.67 -33.33
N THR A 65 -16.45 -14.69 -34.18
CA THR A 65 -15.08 -14.39 -33.76
C THR A 65 -14.98 -12.96 -33.22
N GLU A 66 -15.55 -11.99 -33.92
CA GLU A 66 -15.58 -10.59 -33.49
C GLU A 66 -16.30 -10.43 -32.15
N GLN A 67 -17.45 -11.08 -31.97
CA GLN A 67 -18.19 -11.05 -30.70
C GLN A 67 -17.38 -11.66 -29.55
N VAL A 68 -16.74 -12.81 -29.77
CA VAL A 68 -15.91 -13.48 -28.75
C VAL A 68 -14.71 -12.61 -28.40
N VAL A 69 -14.00 -12.09 -29.40
CA VAL A 69 -12.83 -11.23 -29.20
C VAL A 69 -13.23 -9.96 -28.44
N ASN A 70 -14.31 -9.30 -28.84
CA ASN A 70 -14.80 -8.11 -28.15
C ASN A 70 -15.23 -8.40 -26.71
N GLY A 71 -15.87 -9.54 -26.46
CA GLY A 71 -16.24 -9.99 -25.11
C GLY A 71 -15.01 -10.24 -24.24
N VAL A 72 -14.01 -10.94 -24.76
CA VAL A 72 -12.75 -11.21 -24.05
C VAL A 72 -11.98 -9.92 -23.77
N LEU A 73 -11.84 -9.04 -24.77
CA LEU A 73 -11.17 -7.74 -24.60
C LEU A 73 -11.85 -6.87 -23.56
N LYS A 74 -13.18 -6.85 -23.53
CA LYS A 74 -13.95 -6.11 -22.52
C LYS A 74 -13.66 -6.65 -21.12
N ASN A 75 -13.72 -7.97 -20.92
CA ASN A 75 -13.44 -8.60 -19.63
C ASN A 75 -12.00 -8.36 -19.18
N LEU A 76 -11.02 -8.43 -20.09
CA LEU A 76 -9.62 -8.12 -19.78
C LEU A 76 -9.42 -6.66 -19.39
N ASN A 77 -10.10 -5.72 -20.06
CA ASN A 77 -10.04 -4.31 -19.71
C ASN A 77 -10.66 -4.03 -18.34
N GLU A 78 -11.80 -4.64 -18.02
CA GLU A 78 -12.43 -4.52 -16.70
C GLU A 78 -11.54 -5.11 -15.60
N ALA A 79 -10.93 -6.28 -15.84
CA ALA A 79 -9.98 -6.88 -14.91
C ALA A 79 -8.74 -6.01 -14.71
N ASN A 80 -8.19 -5.44 -15.77
CA ASN A 80 -7.04 -4.55 -15.70
C ASN A 80 -7.37 -3.25 -14.94
N LYS A 81 -8.58 -2.69 -15.14
CA LYS A 81 -9.06 -1.54 -14.38
C LYS A 81 -9.16 -1.86 -12.88
N ALA A 82 -9.78 -2.99 -12.52
CA ALA A 82 -9.87 -3.42 -11.12
C ALA A 82 -8.50 -3.67 -10.49
N ALA A 83 -7.55 -4.25 -11.24
CA ALA A 83 -6.18 -4.46 -10.78
C ALA A 83 -5.46 -3.13 -10.52
N ASN A 84 -5.61 -2.14 -11.40
CA ASN A 84 -5.05 -0.80 -11.20
C ASN A 84 -5.66 -0.08 -9.99
N GLU A 85 -6.98 -0.15 -9.82
CA GLU A 85 -7.65 0.43 -8.66
C GLU A 85 -7.17 -0.21 -7.34
N ALA A 86 -7.00 -1.53 -7.32
CA ALA A 86 -6.43 -2.25 -6.18
C ALA A 86 -4.97 -1.82 -5.92
N ALA A 87 -4.14 -1.74 -6.96
CA ALA A 87 -2.75 -1.30 -6.84
C ALA A 87 -2.64 0.12 -6.26
N ASP A 88 -3.48 1.04 -6.71
CA ASP A 88 -3.53 2.40 -6.18
C ASP A 88 -4.00 2.44 -4.72
N ALA A 89 -4.99 1.63 -4.35
CA ALA A 89 -5.43 1.49 -2.96
C ALA A 89 -4.30 0.99 -2.05
N TYR A 90 -3.56 -0.05 -2.47
CA TYR A 90 -2.40 -0.56 -1.74
C TYR A 90 -1.31 0.50 -1.62
N LYS A 91 -0.99 1.22 -2.70
CA LYS A 91 0.03 2.27 -2.69
C LYS A 91 -0.32 3.39 -1.71
N LYS A 92 -1.58 3.81 -1.66
CA LYS A 92 -2.08 4.78 -0.68
C LYS A 92 -2.00 4.23 0.75
N ALA A 93 -2.45 3.00 0.97
CA ALA A 93 -2.39 2.35 2.28
C ALA A 93 -0.96 2.23 2.81
N VAL A 94 -0.01 1.83 1.96
CA VAL A 94 1.42 1.75 2.31
C VAL A 94 1.95 3.13 2.67
N ARG A 95 1.67 4.17 1.89
CA ARG A 95 2.13 5.54 2.20
C ARG A 95 1.58 6.02 3.55
N ILE A 96 0.31 5.77 3.83
CA ILE A 96 -0.31 6.13 5.12
C ILE A 96 0.30 5.33 6.26
N SER A 97 0.52 4.03 6.07
CA SER A 97 1.13 3.15 7.06
C SER A 97 2.55 3.60 7.42
N VAL A 98 3.37 3.84 6.40
CA VAL A 98 4.74 4.36 6.56
C VAL A 98 4.72 5.71 7.28
N PHE A 99 3.83 6.63 6.90
CA PHE A 99 3.70 7.93 7.57
C PHE A 99 3.29 7.79 9.04
N LYS A 100 2.34 6.92 9.36
CA LYS A 100 1.94 6.63 10.75
C LYS A 100 3.10 6.05 11.57
N LEU A 101 3.89 5.17 10.96
CA LEU A 101 5.01 4.50 11.61
C LEU A 101 6.13 5.50 11.93
N TYR A 102 6.47 6.38 10.98
CA TYR A 102 7.38 7.50 11.23
C TYR A 102 6.83 8.48 12.27
N GLY A 103 5.53 8.79 12.23
CA GLY A 103 4.89 9.65 13.23
C GLY A 103 4.97 9.07 14.65
N LEU A 104 4.69 7.77 14.81
CA LEU A 104 4.84 7.07 16.09
C LEU A 104 6.29 7.06 16.57
N PHE A 105 7.25 6.78 15.68
CA PHE A 105 8.67 6.80 16.03
C PHE A 105 9.12 8.21 16.45
N PHE A 106 8.64 9.24 15.77
CA PHE A 106 8.94 10.64 16.12
C PHE A 106 8.38 11.02 17.49
N LEU A 107 7.12 10.67 17.78
CA LEU A 107 6.53 10.89 19.11
C LEU A 107 7.28 10.12 20.19
N PHE A 108 7.64 8.87 19.95
CA PHE A 108 8.43 8.07 20.89
C PHE A 108 9.81 8.70 21.14
N SER A 109 10.47 9.22 20.10
CA SER A 109 11.75 9.91 20.23
C SER A 109 11.65 11.16 21.10
N ILE A 110 10.61 11.99 20.91
CA ILE A 110 10.36 13.16 21.76
C ILE A 110 10.10 12.74 23.21
N PHE A 111 9.26 11.72 23.43
CA PHE A 111 8.99 11.21 24.77
C PHE A 111 10.26 10.71 25.44
N SER A 112 11.09 9.94 24.73
CA SER A 112 12.38 9.46 25.24
C SER A 112 13.32 10.62 25.58
N ALA A 113 13.47 11.59 24.68
CA ALA A 113 14.33 12.75 24.89
C ALA A 113 13.86 13.61 26.09
N THR A 114 12.57 13.83 26.23
CA THR A 114 12.00 14.57 27.38
C THR A 114 12.18 13.81 28.69
N PHE A 115 12.02 12.48 28.68
CA PHE A 115 12.28 11.64 29.84
C PHE A 115 13.76 11.71 30.26
N ILE A 116 14.68 11.58 29.29
CA ILE A 116 16.11 11.70 29.54
C ILE A 116 16.45 13.09 30.08
N TRP A 117 15.90 14.15 29.49
CA TRP A 117 16.09 15.52 29.97
C TRP A 117 15.61 15.70 31.41
N TYR A 118 14.40 15.22 31.72
CA TYR A 118 13.80 15.38 33.04
C TYR A 118 14.54 14.60 34.13
N PHE A 119 14.94 13.36 33.86
CA PHE A 119 15.58 12.51 34.87
C PHE A 119 17.10 12.72 34.98
N PHE A 120 17.79 12.95 33.86
CA PHE A 120 19.25 13.01 33.86
C PHE A 120 19.80 14.43 33.79
N ILE A 121 19.14 15.37 33.11
CA ILE A 121 19.73 16.69 32.86
C ILE A 121 19.22 17.73 33.85
N LYS A 122 17.95 17.68 34.25
CA LYS A 122 17.36 18.62 35.22
C LYS A 122 17.99 18.55 36.61
N GLU A 123 18.44 17.36 37.03
CA GLU A 123 19.03 17.16 38.36
C GLU A 123 20.56 17.29 38.39
N ILE A 124 21.22 17.58 37.25
CA ILE A 124 22.65 17.91 37.27
C ILE A 124 22.77 19.38 37.70
N PRO A 125 23.26 19.67 38.93
CA PRO A 125 23.49 21.04 39.35
C PRO A 125 24.44 21.72 38.36
N THR A 126 24.08 22.94 37.98
CA THR A 126 24.80 23.68 36.95
C THR A 126 26.21 23.99 37.47
N ILE A 127 27.22 24.10 36.59
CA ILE A 127 28.62 24.36 36.99
C ILE A 127 28.74 25.60 37.91
N SER A 128 27.83 26.59 37.75
CA SER A 128 27.71 27.76 38.62
C SER A 128 27.29 27.42 40.06
N GLU A 129 26.28 26.59 40.24
CA GLU A 129 25.81 26.16 41.57
C GLU A 129 26.87 25.33 42.28
N LEU A 130 27.61 24.49 41.54
CA LEU A 130 28.79 23.79 42.07
C LEU A 130 29.92 24.74 42.51
N ARG A 131 30.08 25.89 41.84
CA ARG A 131 31.09 26.88 42.20
C ARG A 131 30.68 27.63 43.45
N GLU A 132 29.44 28.07 43.55
CA GLU A 132 28.89 28.71 44.76
C GLU A 132 28.97 27.77 45.97
N LEU A 133 28.64 26.49 45.81
CA LEU A 133 28.78 25.50 46.88
C LEU A 133 30.24 25.31 47.32
N ARG A 134 31.21 25.38 46.39
CA ARG A 134 32.64 25.30 46.73
C ARG A 134 33.16 26.55 47.42
N GLU A 135 32.73 27.73 46.98
CA GLU A 135 33.11 29.00 47.60
C GLU A 135 32.51 29.12 49.00
N THR A 136 31.25 28.73 49.17
CA THR A 136 30.57 28.66 50.48
C THR A 136 31.30 27.69 51.40
N ARG A 137 31.70 26.52 50.90
CA ARG A 137 32.50 25.55 51.68
C ARG A 137 33.85 26.11 52.09
N ALA A 138 34.56 26.77 51.18
CA ALA A 138 35.86 27.37 51.47
C ALA A 138 35.76 28.50 52.50
N TYR A 139 34.74 29.33 52.39
CA TYR A 139 34.45 30.40 53.35
C TYR A 139 34.14 29.82 54.74
N LEU A 140 33.22 28.85 54.84
CA LEU A 140 32.89 28.21 56.10
C LEU A 140 34.08 27.46 56.72
N SER A 141 34.92 26.80 55.91
CA SER A 141 36.14 26.15 56.40
C SER A 141 37.13 27.15 56.99
N GLN A 142 37.35 28.29 56.34
CA GLN A 142 38.20 29.35 56.89
C GLN A 142 37.61 29.97 58.16
N GLU A 143 36.28 30.06 58.25
CA GLU A 143 35.61 30.53 59.45
C GLU A 143 35.83 29.55 60.60
N VAL A 144 35.62 28.24 60.39
CA VAL A 144 35.90 27.21 61.40
C VAL A 144 37.37 27.25 61.85
N GLU A 145 38.32 27.33 60.93
CA GLU A 145 39.76 27.41 61.27
C GLU A 145 40.08 28.66 62.11
N LYS A 146 39.48 29.81 61.78
CA LYS A 146 39.61 31.03 62.60
C LYS A 146 38.97 30.87 63.97
N LEU A 147 37.84 30.17 64.08
CA LEU A 147 37.19 29.91 65.37
C LEU A 147 37.95 28.88 66.21
N GLU A 148 38.68 27.94 65.60
CA GLU A 148 39.51 26.94 66.31
C GLU A 148 40.70 27.62 67.01
N LEU A 149 41.21 28.73 66.46
CA LEU A 149 42.24 29.56 67.11
C LEU A 149 41.77 30.17 68.45
N TYR A 150 40.46 30.34 68.65
CA TYR A 150 39.90 30.91 69.89
C TYR A 150 39.49 29.86 70.93
N GLY A 151 39.61 28.57 70.62
CA GLY A 151 39.31 27.48 71.54
C GLY A 151 38.64 26.28 70.88
N ASN A 152 38.33 25.26 71.68
CA ASN A 152 37.76 24.00 71.18
C ASN A 152 36.30 24.23 70.72
N ILE A 153 36.02 23.94 69.45
CA ILE A 153 34.71 24.14 68.84
C ILE A 153 33.85 22.89 69.07
N ASN A 154 32.70 23.06 69.72
CA ASN A 154 31.67 22.02 69.86
C ASN A 154 30.34 22.49 69.26
N THR A 155 29.50 21.53 68.88
CA THR A 155 28.12 21.79 68.46
C THR A 155 27.18 21.71 69.64
N CYS A 156 26.46 22.81 69.93
CA CYS A 156 25.39 22.85 70.92
C CYS A 156 24.08 23.16 70.20
N ASP A 157 23.08 22.27 70.28
CA ASP A 157 21.77 22.44 69.64
C ASP A 157 21.84 22.88 68.15
N GLY A 158 22.70 22.22 67.37
CA GLY A 158 22.85 22.48 65.93
C GLY A 158 23.56 23.80 65.58
N LYS A 159 24.10 24.53 66.57
CA LYS A 159 24.90 25.75 66.37
C LYS A 159 26.34 25.56 66.84
N LEU A 160 27.30 26.19 66.15
CA LEU A 160 28.72 26.16 66.50
C LEU A 160 28.96 27.02 67.75
N CYS A 161 29.56 26.45 68.78
CA CYS A 161 29.91 27.11 70.04
C CYS A 161 31.41 26.93 70.31
N VAL A 162 32.11 28.03 70.58
CA VAL A 162 33.54 28.01 70.94
C VAL A 162 33.67 28.08 72.45
N LYS A 163 34.35 27.11 73.04
CA LYS A 163 34.69 27.12 74.46
C LYS A 163 36.01 27.85 74.63
N ILE A 164 35.94 29.10 75.10
CA ILE A 164 37.13 29.94 75.37
C ILE A 164 37.63 29.60 76.78
N ASP A 165 38.88 29.13 76.89
CA ASP A 165 39.52 28.93 78.20
C ASP A 165 39.91 30.28 78.81
N LYS A 166 39.47 30.51 80.05
CA LYS A 166 39.47 31.81 80.73
C LYS A 166 40.86 32.31 81.15
N SER A 167 41.94 31.57 80.90
CA SER A 167 43.27 31.89 81.41
C SER A 167 44.03 32.96 80.61
N GLU A 168 43.55 33.39 79.44
CA GLU A 168 44.29 34.33 78.56
C GLU A 168 43.50 35.56 78.08
N CYS A 169 42.31 35.85 78.62
CA CYS A 169 41.52 37.04 78.21
C CYS A 169 41.42 38.09 79.31
N ASP A 170 42.22 39.16 79.19
CA ASP A 170 42.24 40.34 80.09
C ASP A 170 41.12 41.35 79.75
N TYR A 171 39.85 40.94 79.91
CA TYR A 171 38.73 41.89 79.90
C TYR A 171 37.60 41.46 80.83
N SER A 172 37.30 42.36 81.78
CA SER A 172 36.28 42.21 82.81
C SER A 172 34.93 42.78 82.33
N VAL A 173 33.89 41.93 82.31
CA VAL A 173 32.50 42.38 82.17
C VAL A 173 32.00 42.78 83.56
N LYS A 174 31.60 44.05 83.73
CA LYS A 174 31.04 44.60 84.97
C LYS A 174 29.64 44.02 85.23
N SER A 175 29.59 42.98 86.06
CA SER A 175 28.59 42.76 87.12
C SER A 175 28.95 41.46 87.86
N GLU A 176 29.20 41.60 89.17
CA GLU A 176 29.68 40.58 90.14
C GLU A 176 28.73 39.38 90.34
N PRO A 177 29.10 38.31 91.10
CA PRO A 177 30.39 37.99 91.74
C PRO A 177 30.99 36.62 91.31
N LYS A 178 32.24 36.42 91.71
CA LYS A 178 33.06 35.21 91.49
C LYS A 178 32.49 33.99 92.25
N SER A 179 32.12 32.93 91.51
CA SER A 179 32.26 31.54 91.97
C SER A 179 32.21 30.57 90.79
N GLU A 180 33.23 29.72 90.77
CA GLU A 180 33.58 28.54 89.98
C GLU A 180 32.65 27.97 88.89
N THR A 181 33.28 27.72 87.73
CA THR A 181 32.88 26.80 86.67
C THR A 181 31.53 27.04 85.99
N GLN A 182 31.40 28.18 85.33
CA GLN A 182 30.47 28.29 84.20
C GLN A 182 31.24 28.64 82.94
N SER A 183 31.40 27.63 82.08
CA SER A 183 31.84 27.81 80.70
C SER A 183 30.75 28.58 79.95
N TYR A 184 30.99 29.87 79.70
CA TYR A 184 30.07 30.71 78.95
C TYR A 184 30.32 30.49 77.46
N CYS A 185 29.32 29.96 76.76
CA CYS A 185 29.32 29.88 75.31
C CYS A 185 28.92 31.25 74.76
N LYS A 186 29.85 31.96 74.11
CA LYS A 186 29.49 33.15 73.34
C LYS A 186 28.92 32.68 72.01
N VAL A 187 27.60 32.70 71.87
CA VAL A 187 26.93 32.44 70.60
C VAL A 187 27.26 33.60 69.66
N VAL A 188 28.08 33.34 68.65
CA VAL A 188 28.31 34.32 67.58
C VAL A 188 27.13 34.20 66.61
N PRO A 189 26.32 35.25 66.43
CA PRO A 189 25.25 35.22 65.43
C PRO A 189 25.88 35.15 64.03
N ARG A 190 25.38 34.23 63.19
CA ARG A 190 25.67 34.24 61.75
C ARG A 190 25.11 35.54 61.17
N PHE A 191 25.94 36.28 60.45
CA PHE A 191 25.49 37.37 59.57
C PHE A 191 25.23 36.82 58.16
#